data_AF-A0A0F8WGB9-F1
#
_entry.id   AF-A0A0F8WGB9-F1
#
_cell.length_a   1.000
_cell.length_b   1.000
_cell.length_c   1.000
_cell.angle_alpha   90.00
_cell.angle_beta   90.00
_cell.angle_gamma   90.00
#
_symmetry.space_group_name_H-M   'P 1'
#
loop_
_entity.id
_entity.type
_entity.pdbx_description
1 polymer ?
#
loop_
_entity_poly.entity_id
_entity_poly.type
_entity_poly.pdbx_seq_one_letter_code
_entity_poly.pdbx_strand_id
1 'polypeptide(L)'
;MLAAMPKVIMVNRDQIKRVAEEHKIALSGLVDSAAAARLGKFLSAQYIIVGRASKIGPTQYLVGKIVDVETTVQSTISAKASVEDGAGKLIERFGGPLGETIRRLQRPLKAEEGAAALARLRAVLKPLAGKVILVAVEERHIDRPLRDPAAQMALAKRLERLGFKVVVPKAPRAGWKEALLLTGKFAEKKVDYLLEG
;
A
#
# COMPACT_ATOMS: atom_id res chain seq x y z
N MET A 1 8.38 -6.33 -26.19
CA MET A 1 7.40 -7.08 -25.36
C MET A 1 6.52 -6.14 -24.53
N LEU A 2 7.06 -5.37 -23.58
CA LEU A 2 6.25 -4.51 -22.70
C LEU A 2 5.51 -3.37 -23.43
N ALA A 3 6.18 -2.71 -24.37
CA ALA A 3 5.58 -1.63 -25.18
C ALA A 3 4.43 -2.11 -26.09
N ALA A 4 4.33 -3.41 -26.34
CA ALA A 4 3.28 -4.01 -27.16
C ALA A 4 2.09 -4.51 -26.32
N MET A 5 2.14 -4.40 -24.98
CA MET A 5 1.05 -4.84 -24.12
C MET A 5 -0.02 -3.76 -24.01
N PRO A 6 -1.31 -4.11 -24.15
CA PRO A 6 -2.39 -3.16 -23.98
C PRO A 6 -2.42 -2.64 -22.54
N LYS A 7 -2.78 -1.36 -22.37
CA LYS A 7 -2.91 -0.68 -21.05
C LYS A 7 -1.61 -0.62 -20.24
N VAL A 8 -0.45 -0.68 -20.89
CA VAL A 8 0.86 -0.39 -20.27
C VAL A 8 1.40 0.91 -20.87
N ILE A 9 1.64 1.91 -20.02
CA ILE A 9 2.32 3.15 -20.41
C ILE A 9 3.74 3.06 -19.87
N MET A 10 4.72 3.13 -20.77
CA MET A 10 6.14 3.08 -20.41
C MET A 10 6.67 4.50 -20.18
N VAL A 11 7.43 4.67 -19.10
CA VAL A 11 8.17 5.92 -18.85
C VAL A 11 9.45 5.94 -19.68
N ASN A 12 9.81 7.09 -20.23
CA ASN A 12 11.03 7.24 -21.02
C ASN A 12 12.26 7.06 -20.12
N ARG A 13 13.25 6.29 -20.60
CA ARG A 13 14.51 6.04 -19.90
C ARG A 13 15.28 7.32 -19.56
N ASP A 14 15.22 8.33 -20.42
CA ASP A 14 15.92 9.59 -20.17
C ASP A 14 15.27 10.38 -19.02
N GLN A 15 13.94 10.32 -18.91
CA GLN A 15 13.23 10.88 -17.75
C GLN A 15 13.59 10.14 -16.46
N ILE A 16 13.70 8.81 -16.49
CA ILE A 16 14.11 8.01 -15.32
C ILE A 16 15.49 8.46 -14.82
N LYS A 17 16.47 8.61 -15.72
CA LYS A 17 17.82 9.04 -15.34
C LYS A 17 17.83 10.46 -14.76
N ARG A 18 17.18 11.39 -15.45
CA ARG A 18 17.10 12.79 -15.05
C ARG A 18 16.50 12.94 -13.65
N VAL A 19 15.34 12.33 -13.42
CA VAL A 19 14.65 12.40 -12.12
C VAL A 19 15.46 11.71 -11.02
N ALA A 20 16.14 10.61 -11.33
CA ALA A 20 17.03 9.96 -10.37
C ALA A 20 18.21 10.85 -9.98
N GLU A 21 18.82 11.55 -10.94
CA GLU A 21 19.92 12.51 -10.69
C GLU A 21 19.44 13.72 -9.89
N GLU A 22 18.31 14.33 -10.27
CA GLU A 22 17.70 15.48 -9.58
C GLU A 22 17.41 15.18 -8.10
N HIS A 23 16.94 13.96 -7.80
CA HIS A 23 16.64 13.53 -6.43
C HIS A 23 17.78 12.76 -5.75
N LYS A 24 18.98 12.73 -6.35
CA LYS A 24 20.18 12.02 -5.83
C LYS A 24 19.92 10.54 -5.51
N ILE A 25 19.07 9.89 -6.29
CA ILE A 25 18.75 8.48 -6.17
C ILE A 25 19.74 7.67 -7.01
N ALA A 26 20.55 6.84 -6.36
CA ALA A 26 21.46 5.94 -7.06
C ALA A 26 20.67 4.83 -7.79
N LEU A 27 20.82 4.75 -9.12
CA LEU A 27 20.17 3.71 -9.92
C LEU A 27 20.60 2.28 -9.52
N SER A 28 21.82 2.12 -9.01
CA SER A 28 22.32 0.86 -8.44
C SER A 28 21.63 0.46 -7.13
N GLY A 29 21.11 1.44 -6.39
CA GLY A 29 20.39 1.25 -5.13
C GLY A 29 18.92 0.87 -5.30
N LEU A 30 18.39 0.87 -6.53
CA LEU A 30 16.98 0.53 -6.81
C LEU A 30 16.64 -0.95 -6.57
N VAL A 31 17.60 -1.77 -6.15
CA VAL A 31 17.34 -3.11 -5.61
C VAL A 31 16.55 -3.07 -4.30
N ASP A 32 16.59 -1.93 -3.60
CA ASP A 32 15.75 -1.60 -2.45
C ASP A 32 14.38 -1.10 -2.90
N SER A 33 13.34 -1.69 -2.33
CA SER A 33 11.95 -1.43 -2.70
C SER A 33 11.51 -0.02 -2.31
N ALA A 34 12.05 0.53 -1.20
CA ALA A 34 11.70 1.88 -0.76
C ALA A 34 12.31 2.95 -1.69
N ALA A 35 13.57 2.78 -2.12
CA ALA A 35 14.20 3.63 -3.13
C ALA A 35 13.46 3.56 -4.48
N ALA A 36 13.11 2.35 -4.93
CA ALA A 36 12.31 2.13 -6.13
C ALA A 36 10.95 2.83 -6.05
N ALA A 37 10.19 2.61 -4.97
CA ALA A 37 8.89 3.27 -4.79
C ALA A 37 9.02 4.81 -4.76
N ARG A 38 10.07 5.35 -4.14
CA ARG A 38 10.32 6.81 -4.11
C ARG A 38 10.53 7.37 -5.52
N LEU A 39 11.38 6.73 -6.33
CA LEU A 39 11.59 7.13 -7.72
C LEU A 39 10.30 7.04 -8.54
N GLY A 40 9.48 6.01 -8.30
CA GLY A 40 8.20 5.82 -8.99
C GLY A 40 7.21 6.92 -8.71
N LYS A 41 7.19 7.44 -7.48
CA LYS A 41 6.36 8.61 -7.12
C LYS A 41 6.72 9.84 -7.93
N PHE A 42 8.01 10.13 -8.08
CA PHE A 42 8.46 11.27 -8.89
C PHE A 42 8.16 11.09 -10.38
N LEU A 43 8.22 9.85 -10.88
CA LEU A 43 7.88 9.51 -12.26
C LEU A 43 6.37 9.35 -12.52
N SER A 44 5.52 9.56 -11.51
CA SER A 44 4.08 9.28 -11.56
C SER A 44 3.76 7.87 -12.09
N ALA A 45 4.60 6.90 -11.76
CA ALA A 45 4.44 5.51 -12.17
C ALA A 45 3.67 4.73 -11.09
N GLN A 46 2.80 3.82 -11.52
CA GLN A 46 2.09 2.91 -10.62
C GLN A 46 2.98 1.74 -10.18
N TYR A 47 3.82 1.27 -11.10
CA TYR A 47 4.74 0.16 -10.88
C TYR A 47 6.13 0.51 -11.40
N ILE A 48 7.14 0.02 -10.70
CA ILE A 48 8.53 0.05 -11.16
C ILE A 48 9.04 -1.37 -11.31
N ILE A 49 9.70 -1.64 -12.43
CA ILE A 49 10.39 -2.91 -12.67
C ILE A 49 11.89 -2.63 -12.61
N VAL A 50 12.55 -3.25 -11.64
CA VAL A 50 14.00 -3.21 -11.47
C VAL A 50 14.53 -4.61 -11.65
N GLY A 51 15.68 -4.78 -12.28
CA GLY A 51 16.21 -6.11 -12.51
C GLY A 51 17.72 -6.12 -12.63
N ARG A 52 18.28 -7.30 -12.41
CA ARG A 52 19.70 -7.57 -12.55
C ARG A 52 19.89 -8.83 -13.39
N ALA A 53 20.77 -8.72 -14.37
CA ALA A 53 21.35 -9.86 -15.04
C ALA A 53 22.67 -10.25 -14.34
N SER A 54 22.89 -11.54 -14.14
CA SER A 54 24.14 -12.09 -13.60
C SER A 54 24.52 -13.38 -14.33
N LYS A 55 25.81 -13.73 -14.31
CA LYS A 55 26.35 -14.96 -14.88
C LYS A 55 27.08 -15.73 -13.78
N ILE A 56 26.80 -17.02 -13.65
CA ILE A 56 27.48 -17.92 -12.71
C ILE A 56 27.88 -19.16 -13.50
N GLY A 57 29.19 -19.33 -13.73
CA GLY A 57 29.73 -20.40 -14.57
C GLY A 57 29.11 -20.40 -15.99
N PRO A 58 28.55 -21.53 -16.45
CA PRO A 58 27.89 -21.63 -17.75
C PRO A 58 26.40 -21.20 -17.75
N THR A 59 25.88 -20.65 -16.64
CA THR A 59 24.48 -20.25 -16.52
C THR A 59 24.34 -18.74 -16.38
N GLN A 60 23.39 -18.16 -17.12
CA GLN A 60 22.94 -16.78 -16.98
C GLN A 60 21.63 -16.72 -16.20
N TYR A 61 21.49 -15.69 -15.37
CA TYR A 61 20.33 -15.43 -14.54
C TYR A 61 19.82 -14.02 -14.83
N LEU A 62 18.51 -13.87 -14.93
CA LEU A 62 17.83 -12.58 -14.97
C LEU A 62 16.81 -12.58 -13.85
N VAL A 63 16.98 -11.67 -12.89
CA VAL A 63 16.04 -11.48 -11.79
C VAL A 63 15.45 -10.09 -11.91
N GLY A 64 14.13 -9.98 -11.95
CA GLY A 64 13.42 -8.72 -11.87
C GLY A 64 12.51 -8.68 -10.65
N LYS A 65 12.39 -7.51 -10.06
CA LYS A 65 11.42 -7.17 -9.03
C LYS A 65 10.48 -6.14 -9.61
N ILE A 66 9.19 -6.39 -9.46
CA ILE A 66 8.11 -5.47 -9.76
C ILE A 66 7.67 -4.89 -8.42
N VAL A 67 7.80 -3.57 -8.25
CA VAL A 67 7.48 -2.84 -7.03
C VAL A 67 6.24 -2.00 -7.29
N ASP A 68 5.22 -2.18 -6.47
CA ASP A 68 4.05 -1.31 -6.41
C ASP A 68 4.43 -0.01 -5.68
N VAL A 69 4.22 1.13 -6.32
CA VAL A 69 4.67 2.44 -5.82
C VAL A 69 3.82 2.94 -4.65
N GLU A 70 2.55 2.52 -4.57
CA GLU A 70 1.64 2.92 -3.51
C GLU A 70 1.82 2.07 -2.26
N THR A 71 1.85 0.74 -2.43
CA THR A 71 1.87 -0.22 -1.31
C THR A 71 3.27 -0.70 -0.94
N THR A 72 4.28 -0.47 -1.80
CA THR A 72 5.65 -1.00 -1.66
C THR A 72 5.71 -2.54 -1.70
N VAL A 73 4.60 -3.21 -2.02
CA VAL A 73 4.57 -4.67 -2.21
C VAL A 73 5.41 -5.02 -3.45
N GLN A 74 6.24 -6.03 -3.33
CA GLN A 74 7.11 -6.48 -4.42
C GLN A 74 6.78 -7.91 -4.87
N SER A 75 6.81 -8.12 -6.18
CA SER A 75 6.78 -9.44 -6.81
C SER A 75 8.11 -9.70 -7.50
N THR A 76 8.76 -10.83 -7.21
CA THR A 76 10.02 -11.21 -7.85
C THR A 76 9.75 -12.24 -8.93
N ILE A 77 10.38 -12.03 -10.08
CA ILE A 77 10.40 -12.93 -11.22
C ILE A 77 11.86 -13.24 -11.55
N SER A 78 12.13 -14.49 -11.91
CA SER A 78 13.48 -14.90 -12.29
C SER A 78 13.45 -15.87 -13.46
N ALA A 79 14.50 -15.81 -14.28
CA ALA A 79 14.74 -16.73 -15.36
C ALA A 79 16.22 -17.14 -15.35
N LYS A 80 16.49 -18.35 -15.84
CA LYS A 80 17.84 -18.86 -16.07
C LYS A 80 17.96 -19.50 -17.45
N ALA A 81 19.11 -19.35 -18.07
CA ALA A 81 19.44 -19.93 -19.37
C ALA A 81 20.93 -20.31 -19.42
N SER A 82 21.31 -21.22 -20.32
CA SER A 82 22.73 -21.47 -20.58
C SER A 82 23.36 -20.24 -21.23
N VAL A 83 24.65 -20.00 -21.00
CA VAL A 83 25.40 -18.95 -21.71
C VAL A 83 25.46 -19.27 -23.21
N GLU A 84 25.52 -20.54 -23.57
CA GLU A 84 25.55 -21.03 -24.96
C GLU A 84 24.26 -20.71 -25.72
N ASP A 85 23.13 -20.66 -25.00
CA ASP A 85 21.82 -20.31 -25.55
C ASP A 85 21.70 -18.82 -25.92
N GLY A 86 22.63 -17.99 -25.46
CA GLY A 86 22.62 -16.55 -25.63
C GLY A 86 21.53 -15.82 -24.83
N ALA A 87 21.60 -14.48 -24.85
CA ALA A 87 20.69 -13.62 -24.08
C ALA A 87 19.23 -13.66 -24.57
N GLY A 88 19.00 -14.01 -25.84
CA GLY A 88 17.66 -14.09 -26.43
C GLY A 88 16.76 -15.08 -25.69
N LYS A 89 17.25 -16.30 -25.47
CA LYS A 89 16.51 -17.36 -24.77
C LYS A 89 16.25 -17.01 -23.29
N LEU A 90 17.14 -16.26 -22.66
CA LEU A 90 16.95 -15.75 -21.30
C LEU A 90 15.80 -14.75 -21.24
N ILE A 91 15.74 -13.82 -22.20
CA ILE A 91 14.67 -12.82 -22.30
C ILE A 91 13.33 -13.48 -22.59
N GLU A 92 13.28 -14.47 -23.49
CA GLU A 92 12.06 -15.24 -23.79
C GLU A 92 11.53 -15.95 -22.55
N ARG A 93 12.40 -16.66 -21.82
CA ARG A 93 12.04 -17.35 -20.56
C ARG A 93 11.56 -16.40 -19.48
N PHE A 94 12.10 -15.18 -19.44
CA PHE A 94 11.66 -14.15 -18.50
C PHE A 94 10.35 -13.49 -18.94
N GLY A 95 10.11 -13.40 -20.24
CA GLY A 95 8.99 -12.70 -20.84
C GLY A 95 7.63 -13.29 -20.46
N GLY A 96 7.52 -14.63 -20.46
CA GLY A 96 6.30 -15.34 -20.07
C GLY A 96 5.82 -14.99 -18.65
N PRO A 97 6.62 -15.26 -17.60
CA PRO A 97 6.29 -14.91 -16.21
C PRO A 97 6.04 -13.43 -15.99
N LEU A 98 6.81 -12.56 -16.66
CA LEU A 98 6.61 -11.11 -16.60
C LEU A 98 5.25 -10.71 -17.17
N GLY A 99 4.87 -11.23 -18.33
CA GLY A 99 3.60 -10.95 -18.97
C GLY A 99 2.39 -11.42 -18.14
N GLU A 100 2.50 -12.61 -17.54
CA GLU A 100 1.47 -13.13 -16.63
C GLU A 100 1.32 -12.26 -15.38
N THR A 101 2.45 -11.86 -14.78
CA THR A 101 2.43 -11.01 -13.59
C THR A 101 1.81 -9.65 -13.89
N ILE A 102 2.16 -9.01 -15.02
CA ILE A 102 1.57 -7.74 -15.43
C ILE A 102 0.07 -7.90 -15.67
N ARG A 103 -0.39 -8.96 -16.34
CA ARG A 103 -1.83 -9.21 -16.54
C ARG A 103 -2.57 -9.40 -15.21
N ARG A 104 -1.93 -10.04 -14.23
CA ARG A 104 -2.47 -10.18 -12.87
C ARG A 104 -2.57 -8.83 -12.18
N LEU A 105 -1.57 -7.95 -12.32
CA LEU A 105 -1.59 -6.59 -11.77
C LEU A 105 -2.58 -5.67 -12.48
N GLN A 106 -2.84 -5.90 -13.77
CA GLN A 106 -3.87 -5.18 -14.54
C GLN A 106 -5.30 -5.59 -14.18
N ARG A 107 -5.50 -6.72 -13.48
CA ARG A 107 -6.83 -7.05 -12.96
C ARG A 107 -7.15 -6.01 -11.89
N PRO A 108 -8.29 -5.30 -11.99
CA PRO A 108 -8.69 -4.41 -10.93
C PRO A 108 -8.71 -5.23 -9.63
N LEU A 109 -8.04 -4.74 -8.59
CA LEU A 109 -8.32 -5.14 -7.20
C LEU A 109 -9.83 -5.00 -7.06
N LYS A 110 -10.54 -6.13 -7.13
CA LYS A 110 -11.99 -6.11 -7.25
C LYS A 110 -12.52 -5.33 -6.05
N ALA A 111 -13.23 -4.24 -6.31
CA ALA A 111 -14.06 -3.58 -5.31
C ALA A 111 -15.03 -4.56 -4.61
N GLU A 112 -15.30 -5.72 -5.23
CA GLU A 112 -16.02 -6.84 -4.62
C GLU A 112 -15.35 -7.41 -3.37
N GLU A 113 -14.01 -7.47 -3.27
CA GLU A 113 -13.36 -7.95 -2.03
C GLU A 113 -13.59 -6.95 -0.90
N GLY A 114 -13.55 -5.65 -1.20
CA GLY A 114 -13.89 -4.61 -0.23
C GLY A 114 -15.35 -4.69 0.21
N ALA A 115 -16.30 -4.84 -0.71
CA ALA A 115 -17.73 -4.93 -0.40
C ALA A 115 -18.09 -6.23 0.33
N ALA A 116 -17.56 -7.38 -0.09
CA ALA A 116 -17.78 -8.67 0.55
C ALA A 116 -17.11 -8.73 1.93
N ALA A 117 -15.89 -8.20 2.09
CA ALA A 117 -15.26 -8.08 3.40
C ALA A 117 -16.05 -7.14 4.31
N LEU A 118 -16.55 -6.02 3.80
CA LEU A 118 -17.42 -5.10 4.56
C LEU A 118 -18.74 -5.77 4.94
N ALA A 119 -19.32 -6.59 4.06
CA ALA A 119 -20.54 -7.35 4.33
C ALA A 119 -20.33 -8.43 5.40
N ARG A 120 -19.22 -9.18 5.34
CA ARG A 120 -18.82 -10.14 6.39
C ARG A 120 -18.60 -9.44 7.72
N LEU A 121 -17.89 -8.32 7.71
CA LEU A 121 -17.65 -7.52 8.91
C LEU A 121 -18.97 -7.01 9.50
N ARG A 122 -19.88 -6.48 8.66
CA ARG A 122 -21.24 -6.11 9.07
C ARG A 122 -22.02 -7.29 9.66
N ALA A 123 -21.90 -8.50 9.10
CA ALA A 123 -22.58 -9.68 9.61
C ALA A 123 -22.11 -10.08 11.02
N VAL A 124 -20.80 -10.06 11.26
CA VAL A 124 -20.21 -10.31 12.60
C VAL A 124 -20.57 -9.20 13.58
N LEU A 125 -20.67 -7.97 13.09
CA LEU A 125 -20.95 -6.78 13.89
C LEU A 125 -22.45 -6.49 14.08
N LYS A 126 -23.36 -7.28 13.50
CA LYS A 126 -24.82 -7.18 13.72
C LYS A 126 -25.24 -7.13 15.20
N PRO A 127 -24.64 -7.92 16.13
CA PRO A 127 -24.98 -7.86 17.55
C PRO A 127 -24.58 -6.54 18.23
N LEU A 128 -23.70 -5.77 17.59
CA LEU A 128 -23.17 -4.50 18.08
C LEU A 128 -23.79 -3.31 17.35
N ALA A 129 -24.68 -3.55 16.38
CA ALA A 129 -25.36 -2.52 15.60
C ALA A 129 -26.18 -1.61 16.53
N GLY A 130 -25.98 -0.29 16.40
CA GLY A 130 -26.67 0.72 17.21
C GLY A 130 -25.95 1.14 18.50
N LYS A 131 -24.85 0.48 18.86
CA LYS A 131 -24.02 0.88 20.01
C LYS A 131 -23.15 2.10 19.70
N VAL A 132 -22.91 2.92 20.71
CA VAL A 132 -22.11 4.15 20.60
C VAL A 132 -20.65 3.83 20.90
N ILE A 133 -19.77 4.05 19.92
CA ILE A 133 -18.33 3.84 20.05
C ILE A 133 -17.64 5.19 20.19
N LEU A 134 -16.90 5.39 21.26
CA LEU A 134 -16.01 6.53 21.41
C LEU A 134 -14.63 6.15 20.89
N VAL A 135 -14.08 6.96 19.97
CA VAL A 135 -12.77 6.73 19.37
C VAL A 135 -11.80 7.80 19.85
N ALA A 136 -10.74 7.39 20.55
CA ALA A 136 -9.68 8.27 21.01
C ALA A 136 -8.33 7.69 20.61
N VAL A 137 -7.78 8.21 19.50
CA VAL A 137 -6.48 7.76 18.97
C VAL A 137 -5.47 8.88 19.13
N GLU A 138 -4.36 8.62 19.81
CA GLU A 138 -3.27 9.57 19.98
C GLU A 138 -2.38 9.59 18.73
N GLU A 139 -2.35 10.72 18.03
CA GLU A 139 -1.53 10.86 16.83
C GLU A 139 -0.22 11.60 17.13
N ARG A 140 0.91 10.89 17.00
CA ARG A 140 2.24 11.51 17.00
C ARG A 140 2.65 11.85 15.57
N HIS A 141 2.77 13.14 15.29
CA HIS A 141 3.23 13.66 14.01
C HIS A 141 4.73 13.95 14.07
N ILE A 142 5.49 13.44 13.09
CA ILE A 142 6.96 13.58 13.06
C ILE A 142 7.39 14.98 12.60
N ASP A 143 6.63 15.66 11.72
CA ASP A 143 7.10 16.90 11.06
C ASP A 143 6.20 18.15 11.22
N ARG A 144 4.89 18.02 11.47
CA ARG A 144 4.01 19.18 11.72
C ARG A 144 2.76 18.76 12.48
N PRO A 145 2.34 19.46 13.55
CA PRO A 145 1.06 19.21 14.18
C PRO A 145 -0.06 19.63 13.21
N LEU A 146 -0.79 18.66 12.65
CA LEU A 146 -2.07 18.93 12.02
C LEU A 146 -3.13 19.17 13.11
N ARG A 147 -4.00 20.14 12.86
CA ARG A 147 -5.05 20.57 13.81
C ARG A 147 -6.18 19.54 13.95
N ASP A 148 -6.31 18.64 12.98
CA ASP A 148 -7.32 17.60 12.93
C ASP A 148 -6.66 16.21 12.96
N PRO A 149 -7.04 15.32 13.90
CA PRO A 149 -6.48 13.98 13.99
C PRO A 149 -6.97 13.12 12.81
N ALA A 150 -6.08 12.86 11.85
CA ALA A 150 -6.40 12.24 10.57
C ALA A 150 -6.75 10.75 10.73
N ALA A 151 -6.02 10.02 11.57
CA ALA A 151 -6.25 8.61 11.88
C ALA A 151 -7.56 8.44 12.67
N GLN A 152 -7.80 9.29 13.68
CA GLN A 152 -9.03 9.29 14.46
C GLN A 152 -10.26 9.53 13.57
N MET A 153 -10.18 10.50 12.66
CA MET A 153 -11.26 10.82 11.72
C MET A 153 -11.46 9.73 10.65
N ALA A 154 -10.39 9.11 10.16
CA ALA A 154 -10.47 7.99 9.24
C ALA A 154 -11.17 6.78 9.87
N LEU A 155 -10.85 6.48 11.13
CA LEU A 155 -11.50 5.40 11.87
C LEU A 155 -12.97 5.71 12.15
N ALA A 156 -13.29 6.93 12.57
CA ALA A 156 -14.66 7.37 12.78
C ALA A 156 -15.51 7.19 11.51
N LYS A 157 -15.03 7.68 10.36
CA LYS A 157 -15.73 7.55 9.08
C LYS A 157 -15.92 6.09 8.65
N ARG A 158 -14.96 5.21 8.98
CA ARG A 158 -15.04 3.78 8.68
C ARG A 158 -16.08 3.07 9.55
N LEU A 159 -16.16 3.42 10.83
CA LEU A 159 -17.16 2.91 11.78
C LEU A 159 -18.58 3.42 11.45
N GLU A 160 -18.73 4.69 11.06
CA GLU A 160 -20.01 5.22 10.56
C GLU A 160 -20.50 4.46 9.32
N ARG A 161 -19.59 4.15 8.38
CA ARG A 161 -19.92 3.33 7.20
C ARG A 161 -20.37 1.91 7.57
N LEU A 162 -19.97 1.41 8.73
CA LEU A 162 -20.41 0.12 9.27
C LEU A 162 -21.73 0.20 10.05
N GLY A 163 -22.29 1.40 10.25
CA GLY A 163 -23.58 1.62 10.90
C GLY A 163 -23.50 1.94 12.39
N PHE A 164 -22.32 2.27 12.92
CA PHE A 164 -22.14 2.66 14.33
C PHE A 164 -22.32 4.15 14.53
N LYS A 165 -22.80 4.54 15.71
CA LYS A 165 -22.77 5.95 16.16
C LYS A 165 -21.40 6.20 16.78
N VAL A 166 -20.62 7.08 16.18
CA VAL A 166 -19.26 7.38 16.65
C VAL A 166 -19.23 8.71 17.38
N VAL A 167 -18.54 8.76 18.52
CA VAL A 167 -18.22 9.99 19.24
C VAL A 167 -16.72 10.21 19.20
N VAL A 168 -16.31 11.40 18.78
CA VAL A 168 -14.90 11.80 18.72
C VAL A 168 -14.67 12.90 19.76
N PRO A 169 -13.80 12.69 20.77
CA PRO A 169 -13.52 13.69 21.79
C PRO A 169 -12.69 14.83 21.19
N LYS A 170 -13.29 16.03 21.12
CA LYS A 170 -12.57 17.25 20.75
C LYS A 170 -12.17 17.97 22.05
N ALA A 171 -10.87 18.05 22.32
CA ALA A 171 -10.29 18.70 23.51
C ALA A 171 -10.95 18.26 24.85
N PRO A 172 -10.84 16.98 25.24
CA PRO A 172 -11.50 16.46 26.43
C PRO A 172 -10.84 16.99 27.73
N ARG A 173 -11.64 17.16 28.79
CA ARG A 173 -11.16 17.60 30.11
C ARG A 173 -10.22 16.56 30.73
N ALA A 174 -9.25 16.98 31.54
CA ALA A 174 -8.38 16.05 32.26
C ALA A 174 -9.21 15.05 33.10
N GLY A 175 -8.83 13.76 33.09
CA GLY A 175 -9.56 12.69 33.78
C GLY A 175 -10.82 12.16 33.08
N TRP A 176 -11.12 12.60 31.86
CA TRP A 176 -12.33 12.16 31.14
C TRP A 176 -12.42 10.65 30.90
N LYS A 177 -11.29 9.96 30.77
CA LYS A 177 -11.24 8.51 30.55
C LYS A 177 -11.73 7.74 31.78
N GLU A 178 -11.26 8.14 32.97
CA GLU A 178 -11.68 7.56 34.24
C GLU A 178 -13.18 7.82 34.49
N ALA A 179 -13.63 9.04 34.21
CA ALA A 179 -15.05 9.39 34.29
C ALA A 179 -15.91 8.55 33.31
N LEU A 180 -15.41 8.29 32.10
CA LEU A 180 -16.10 7.47 31.10
C LEU A 180 -16.22 6.01 31.56
N LEU A 181 -15.16 5.43 32.10
CA LEU A 181 -15.15 4.05 32.58
C LEU A 181 -16.07 3.86 33.80
N LEU A 182 -16.16 4.86 34.67
CA LEU A 182 -17.01 4.83 35.87
C LEU A 182 -18.49 5.12 35.55
N THR A 183 -18.77 6.04 34.64
CA THR A 183 -20.15 6.51 34.37
C THR A 183 -20.79 5.90 33.12
N GLY A 184 -19.99 5.30 32.24
CA GLY A 184 -20.42 4.85 30.92
C GLY A 184 -20.87 5.98 30.00
N LYS A 185 -20.52 7.24 30.32
CA LYS A 185 -20.95 8.44 29.59
C LYS A 185 -19.77 9.33 29.24
N PHE A 186 -19.79 9.86 28.04
CA PHE A 186 -18.92 10.96 27.62
C PHE A 186 -19.77 12.21 27.41
N ALA A 187 -19.54 13.24 28.24
CA ALA A 187 -20.44 14.38 28.39
C ALA A 187 -21.89 13.91 28.72
N GLU A 188 -22.82 14.00 27.77
CA GLU A 188 -24.21 13.56 27.94
C GLU A 188 -24.57 12.30 27.14
N LYS A 189 -23.62 11.76 26.37
CA LYS A 189 -23.87 10.59 25.51
C LYS A 189 -23.45 9.32 26.22
N LYS A 190 -24.35 8.34 26.27
CA LYS A 190 -24.01 6.97 26.68
C LYS A 190 -23.05 6.37 25.67
N VAL A 191 -21.96 5.78 26.14
CA VAL A 191 -20.93 5.13 25.33
C VAL A 191 -20.90 3.65 25.72
N ASP A 192 -20.99 2.78 24.72
CA ASP A 192 -21.00 1.33 24.93
C ASP A 192 -19.60 0.72 24.76
N TYR A 193 -18.74 1.32 23.93
CA TYR A 193 -17.36 0.89 23.74
C TYR A 193 -16.41 2.08 23.58
N LEU A 194 -15.21 1.93 24.12
CA LEU A 194 -14.09 2.83 23.96
C LEU A 194 -13.02 2.16 23.09
N LEU A 195 -12.67 2.78 21.97
CA LEU A 195 -11.54 2.38 21.12
C LEU A 195 -10.39 3.37 21.35
N GLU A 196 -9.30 2.87 21.91
CA GLU A 196 -8.08 3.64 22.17
C GLU A 196 -6.91 3.08 21.33
N GLY A 197 -5.99 3.97 20.95
CA GLY A 197 -4.80 3.63 20.17
C GLY A 197 -3.76 4.74 20.16
#